data_AF-F4BYL5-F1
#
_entry.id   AF-F4BYL5-F1
#
_cell.length_a   1.000
_cell.length_b   1.000
_cell.length_c   1.000
_cell.angle_alpha   90.00
_cell.angle_beta   90.00
_cell.angle_gamma   90.00
#
_symmetry.space_group_name_H-M   'P 1'
#
loop_
_entity.id
_entity.type
_entity.pdbx_description
1 polymer ?
#
loop_
_entity_poly.entity_id
_entity_poly.type
_entity_poly.pdbx_seq_one_letter_code
_entity_poly.pdbx_strand_id
1 'polypeptide(L)'
;MTDSSAKAVIEAALFAAGRTLSPRELADISGLSLQMAEEAARDLAQEYASRSSGIEIKSIGDGYSMQVRSMLAGRVLSFAPKEIEAPLIRTLAIIAYKQPIKQSELVQIRGNKSYEHVKELEKRGLINAVKHSRTKLLTTTPGFADYFGITSSNPEAVRKALLQNKKLVGVSPMYRTLALRLGLDYLVVNPYNPGEEDLSRLEEIDLLIIAPGYLERVREHYCGDLIEAGVRTLSQLKESAEQIVRAAESGDVEPLAAEVDRLLKRFRKRAQKARPIKPLTPMIEDIARDLRLDVQEGGLRAAPSSAQMEAEIQVPVHQPYDMDIVERIVERYEKILMDIDGVSSADAKPD
;
A
#
# COMPACT_ATOMS: atom_id res chain seq x y z
N MET A 1 14.18 -53.85 5.41
CA MET A 1 13.55 -52.75 4.66
C MET A 1 12.09 -52.79 5.02
N THR A 2 11.61 -51.85 5.83
CA THR A 2 10.21 -51.78 6.21
C THR A 2 9.38 -51.50 4.97
N ASP A 3 8.39 -52.35 4.71
CA ASP A 3 7.41 -52.20 3.65
C ASP A 3 6.57 -50.94 3.95
N SER A 4 7.05 -49.78 3.50
CA SER A 4 6.30 -48.52 3.63
C SER A 4 5.13 -48.59 2.67
N SER A 5 3.90 -48.43 3.17
CA SER A 5 2.71 -48.41 2.31
C SER A 5 2.87 -47.34 1.22
N ALA A 6 2.37 -47.59 0.02
CA ALA A 6 2.47 -46.64 -1.10
C ALA A 6 1.89 -45.25 -0.74
N LYS A 7 0.86 -45.21 0.12
CA LYS A 7 0.33 -43.97 0.71
C LYS A 7 1.37 -43.26 1.58
N ALA A 8 2.10 -43.96 2.46
CA ALA A 8 3.16 -43.35 3.27
C ALA A 8 4.30 -42.78 2.41
N VAL A 9 4.62 -43.43 1.29
CA VAL A 9 5.61 -42.92 0.32
C VAL A 9 5.11 -41.65 -0.35
N ILE A 10 3.85 -41.62 -0.80
CA ILE A 10 3.23 -40.42 -1.39
C ILE A 10 3.17 -39.26 -0.39
N GLU A 11 2.76 -39.54 0.86
CA GLU A 11 2.71 -38.55 1.94
C GLU A 11 4.10 -37.95 2.21
N ALA A 12 5.12 -38.79 2.35
CA ALA A 12 6.50 -38.34 2.53
C ALA A 12 7.03 -37.54 1.33
N ALA A 13 6.68 -37.96 0.11
CA ALA A 13 7.06 -37.25 -1.10
C ALA A 13 6.44 -35.84 -1.16
N LEU A 14 5.15 -35.71 -0.86
CA LEU A 14 4.46 -34.42 -0.82
C LEU A 14 5.04 -33.49 0.24
N PHE A 15 5.36 -34.01 1.43
CA PHE A 15 6.02 -33.25 2.49
C PHE A 15 7.42 -32.78 2.07
N ALA A 16 8.24 -33.69 1.55
CA ALA A 16 9.63 -33.40 1.21
C ALA A 16 9.77 -32.48 -0.01
N ALA A 17 8.83 -32.55 -0.97
CA ALA A 17 8.90 -31.79 -2.20
C ALA A 17 8.68 -30.29 -1.98
N GLY A 18 7.84 -29.90 -1.01
CA GLY A 18 7.48 -28.49 -0.79
C GLY A 18 6.84 -27.81 -2.01
N ARG A 19 6.37 -28.59 -3.00
CA ARG A 19 5.76 -28.13 -4.25
C ARG A 19 4.67 -29.10 -4.68
N THR A 20 3.86 -28.69 -5.64
CA THR A 20 2.91 -29.59 -6.31
C THR A 20 3.65 -30.72 -7.02
N LEU A 21 3.20 -31.95 -6.78
CA LEU A 21 3.62 -33.16 -7.47
C LEU A 21 2.52 -33.62 -8.41
N SER A 22 2.90 -33.93 -9.65
CA SER A 22 1.98 -34.49 -10.64
C SER A 22 1.64 -35.96 -10.32
N PRO A 23 0.49 -36.48 -10.81
CA PRO A 23 0.14 -37.88 -10.65
C PRO A 23 1.21 -38.85 -11.17
N ARG A 24 1.94 -38.46 -12.22
CA ARG A 24 3.06 -39.25 -12.75
C ARG A 24 4.21 -39.34 -11.78
N GLU A 25 4.63 -38.21 -11.19
CA GLU A 25 5.68 -38.20 -10.17
C GLU A 25 5.29 -39.05 -8.95
N LEU A 26 4.01 -38.99 -8.55
CA LEU A 26 3.48 -39.81 -7.45
C LEU A 26 3.45 -41.30 -7.80
N ALA A 27 3.07 -41.66 -9.03
CA ALA A 27 3.10 -43.04 -9.51
C ALA A 27 4.53 -43.59 -9.55
N ASP A 28 5.47 -42.82 -10.10
CA ASP A 28 6.87 -43.20 -10.24
C ASP A 28 7.52 -43.46 -8.86
N ILE A 29 7.28 -42.59 -7.87
CA ILE A 29 7.89 -42.76 -6.54
C ILE A 29 7.23 -43.85 -5.70
N SER A 30 5.91 -44.05 -5.87
CA SER A 30 5.15 -45.04 -5.10
C SER A 30 5.16 -46.44 -5.71
N GLY A 31 5.59 -46.59 -6.97
CA GLY A 31 5.52 -47.83 -7.72
C GLY A 31 4.11 -48.25 -8.12
N LEU A 32 3.14 -47.33 -8.02
CA LEU A 32 1.74 -47.58 -8.39
C LEU A 32 1.48 -47.27 -9.87
N SER A 33 0.36 -47.79 -10.40
CA SER A 33 -0.17 -47.26 -11.66
C SER A 33 -0.65 -45.82 -11.48
N LEU A 34 -0.71 -45.05 -12.57
CA LEU A 34 -1.15 -43.65 -12.54
C LEU A 34 -2.49 -43.49 -11.82
N GLN A 35 -3.46 -44.34 -12.15
CA GLN A 35 -4.80 -44.31 -11.57
C GLN A 35 -4.78 -44.62 -10.06
N MET A 36 -4.00 -45.61 -9.63
CA MET A 36 -3.89 -45.97 -8.22
C MET A 36 -3.16 -44.88 -7.40
N ALA A 37 -2.18 -44.20 -7.99
CA ALA A 37 -1.50 -43.08 -7.34
C ALA A 37 -2.44 -41.89 -7.13
N GLU A 38 -3.28 -41.57 -8.12
CA GLU A 38 -4.32 -40.53 -7.99
C GLU A 38 -5.34 -40.88 -6.91
N GLU A 39 -5.80 -42.12 -6.87
CA GLU A 39 -6.72 -42.60 -5.83
C GLU A 39 -6.08 -42.52 -4.44
N ALA A 40 -4.83 -42.98 -4.30
CA ALA A 40 -4.10 -42.89 -3.04
C ALA A 40 -3.89 -41.44 -2.56
N ALA A 41 -3.57 -40.52 -3.48
CA ALA A 41 -3.39 -39.11 -3.17
C ALA A 41 -4.73 -38.43 -2.77
N ARG A 42 -5.82 -38.78 -3.45
CA ARG A 42 -7.17 -38.29 -3.13
C ARG A 42 -7.63 -38.76 -1.76
N ASP A 43 -7.41 -40.04 -1.45
CA ASP A 43 -7.72 -40.58 -0.13
C ASP A 43 -6.92 -39.86 0.97
N LEU A 44 -5.61 -39.67 0.76
CA LEU A 44 -4.76 -38.91 1.70
C LEU A 44 -5.28 -37.48 1.90
N ALA A 45 -5.71 -36.81 0.83
CA ALA A 45 -6.33 -35.49 0.92
C ALA A 45 -7.59 -35.50 1.79
N GLN A 46 -8.45 -36.51 1.63
CA GLN A 46 -9.65 -36.66 2.46
C GLN A 46 -9.33 -36.97 3.93
N GLU A 47 -8.35 -37.84 4.17
CA GLU A 47 -7.86 -38.15 5.52
C GLU A 47 -7.34 -36.88 6.20
N TYR A 48 -6.48 -36.10 5.54
CA TYR A 48 -5.96 -34.84 6.06
C TYR A 48 -7.04 -33.78 6.25
N ALA A 49 -8.02 -33.71 5.35
CA ALA A 49 -9.16 -32.81 5.48
C ALA A 49 -10.01 -33.12 6.73
N SER A 50 -10.20 -34.40 7.04
CA SER A 50 -10.97 -34.86 8.21
C SER A 50 -10.25 -34.68 9.55
N ARG A 51 -8.92 -34.57 9.53
CA ARG A 51 -8.11 -34.33 10.74
C ARG A 51 -8.24 -32.87 11.18
N SER A 52 -8.35 -32.66 12.50
CA SER A 52 -8.15 -31.35 13.14
C SER A 52 -6.67 -30.93 13.19
N SER A 53 -5.96 -31.10 12.06
CA SER A 53 -4.54 -30.76 11.88
C SER A 53 -4.39 -29.38 11.23
N GLY A 54 -3.23 -28.72 11.45
CA GLY A 54 -2.88 -27.46 10.80
C GLY A 54 -2.38 -27.58 9.35
N ILE A 55 -2.22 -28.80 8.85
CA ILE A 55 -1.73 -29.13 7.50
C ILE A 55 -2.85 -29.81 6.72
N GLU A 56 -2.90 -29.57 5.42
CA GLU A 56 -3.81 -30.22 4.47
C GLU A 56 -3.05 -30.69 3.22
N ILE A 57 -3.63 -31.66 2.52
CA ILE A 57 -3.21 -32.00 1.15
C ILE A 57 -4.30 -31.50 0.22
N LYS A 58 -3.92 -30.70 -0.77
CA LYS A 58 -4.85 -30.05 -1.70
C LYS A 58 -4.53 -30.42 -3.14
N SER A 59 -5.57 -30.59 -3.95
CA SER A 59 -5.44 -30.71 -5.41
C SER A 59 -5.18 -29.31 -5.99
N ILE A 60 -4.11 -29.17 -6.77
CA ILE A 60 -3.71 -27.93 -7.45
C ILE A 60 -3.50 -28.26 -8.92
N GLY A 61 -4.37 -27.74 -9.79
CA GLY A 61 -4.44 -28.18 -11.18
C GLY A 61 -4.72 -29.68 -11.27
N ASP A 62 -3.84 -30.41 -11.96
CA ASP A 62 -3.85 -31.87 -12.07
C ASP A 62 -3.00 -32.58 -11.00
N GLY A 63 -2.30 -31.84 -10.14
CA GLY A 63 -1.40 -32.38 -9.12
C GLY A 63 -1.89 -32.23 -7.69
N TYR A 64 -1.05 -32.66 -6.74
CA TYR A 64 -1.31 -32.60 -5.30
C TYR A 64 -0.16 -31.89 -4.57
N SER A 65 -0.48 -31.15 -3.51
CA SER A 65 0.50 -30.47 -2.65
C SER A 65 0.12 -30.60 -1.18
N MET A 66 1.11 -30.79 -0.30
CA MET A 66 0.92 -30.71 1.16
C MET A 66 1.27 -29.29 1.63
N GLN A 67 0.33 -28.63 2.31
CA GLN A 67 0.45 -27.21 2.68
C GLN A 67 -0.18 -26.92 4.04
N VAL A 68 0.18 -25.79 4.64
CA VAL A 68 -0.50 -25.27 5.84
C VAL A 68 -1.92 -24.82 5.47
N ARG A 69 -2.90 -25.11 6.32
CA ARG A 69 -4.28 -24.64 6.13
C ARG A 69 -4.34 -23.11 6.08
N SER A 70 -5.15 -22.58 5.16
CA SER A 70 -5.28 -21.14 4.90
C SER A 70 -5.53 -20.30 6.17
N MET A 71 -6.37 -20.76 7.09
CA MET A 71 -6.66 -20.06 8.35
C MET A 71 -5.45 -19.88 9.27
N LEU A 72 -4.40 -20.69 9.11
CA LEU A 72 -3.18 -20.63 9.93
C LEU A 72 -2.00 -20.01 9.19
N ALA A 73 -2.07 -19.86 7.86
CA ALA A 73 -0.96 -19.42 7.01
C ALA A 73 -0.35 -18.09 7.48
N GLY A 74 -1.18 -17.08 7.80
CA GLY A 74 -0.69 -15.79 8.28
C GLY A 74 0.07 -15.85 9.62
N ARG A 75 -0.22 -16.84 10.47
CA ARG A 75 0.42 -17.00 11.79
C ARG A 75 1.76 -17.71 11.73
N VAL A 76 1.98 -18.55 10.72
CA VAL A 76 3.21 -19.37 10.58
C VAL A 76 4.11 -18.90 9.43
N LEU A 77 3.73 -17.83 8.73
CA LEU A 77 4.47 -17.26 7.60
C LEU A 77 5.93 -16.95 7.93
N SER A 78 6.23 -16.54 9.16
CA SER A 78 7.59 -16.27 9.64
C SER A 78 8.50 -17.51 9.69
N PHE A 79 7.92 -18.71 9.73
CA PHE A 79 8.63 -19.99 9.74
C PHE A 79 8.68 -20.67 8.38
N ALA A 80 7.93 -20.17 7.39
CA ALA A 80 7.97 -20.69 6.04
C ALA A 80 9.36 -20.41 5.43
N PRO A 81 9.99 -21.40 4.76
CA PRO A 81 11.20 -21.13 3.99
C PRO A 81 10.90 -20.02 2.98
N LYS A 82 11.81 -19.03 2.87
CA LYS A 82 11.72 -18.02 1.81
C LYS A 82 12.12 -18.67 0.49
N GLU A 83 11.23 -19.48 -0.07
CA GLU A 83 11.48 -20.31 -1.26
C GLU A 83 11.82 -19.50 -2.52
N ILE A 84 11.41 -18.23 -2.56
CA ILE A 84 11.70 -17.28 -3.62
C ILE A 84 12.44 -16.09 -3.01
N GLU A 85 13.64 -15.82 -3.52
CA GLU A 85 14.42 -14.67 -3.06
C GLU A 85 13.69 -13.35 -3.34
N ALA A 86 13.84 -12.37 -2.44
CA ALA A 86 13.20 -11.05 -2.58
C ALA A 86 13.46 -10.34 -3.92
N PRO A 87 14.64 -10.46 -4.58
CA PRO A 87 14.84 -9.90 -5.93
C PRO A 87 13.94 -10.54 -7.00
N LEU A 88 13.68 -11.84 -6.88
CA LEU A 88 12.89 -12.63 -7.82
C LEU A 88 11.39 -12.34 -7.64
N ILE A 89 10.91 -12.24 -6.40
CA ILE A 89 9.53 -11.79 -6.09
C ILE A 89 9.26 -10.40 -6.64
N ARG A 90 10.20 -9.44 -6.49
CA ARG A 90 10.02 -8.09 -7.04
C ARG A 90 9.86 -8.09 -8.56
N THR A 91 10.60 -8.94 -9.27
CA THR A 91 10.43 -9.09 -10.72
C THR A 91 9.11 -9.75 -11.07
N LEU A 92 8.70 -10.79 -10.33
CA LEU A 92 7.42 -11.46 -10.52
C LEU A 92 6.23 -10.50 -10.31
N ALA A 93 6.28 -9.65 -9.28
CA ALA A 93 5.24 -8.67 -8.99
C ALA A 93 5.04 -7.67 -10.14
N ILE A 94 6.13 -7.18 -10.76
CA ILE A 94 6.04 -6.29 -11.93
C ILE A 94 5.37 -7.02 -13.10
N ILE A 95 5.75 -8.27 -13.36
CA ILE A 95 5.13 -9.08 -14.42
C ILE A 95 3.64 -9.26 -14.14
N ALA A 96 3.27 -9.68 -12.92
CA ALA A 96 1.89 -9.94 -12.54
C ALA A 96 0.99 -8.69 -12.61
N TYR A 97 1.52 -7.53 -12.23
CA TYR A 97 0.81 -6.26 -12.32
C TYR A 97 0.67 -5.75 -13.77
N LYS A 98 1.77 -5.75 -14.53
CA LYS A 98 1.85 -5.18 -15.88
C LYS A 98 1.50 -6.16 -17.01
N GLN A 99 1.12 -7.40 -16.70
CA GLN A 99 0.84 -8.37 -17.75
C GLN A 99 -0.32 -7.93 -18.67
N PRO A 100 -0.22 -8.19 -19.98
CA PRO A 100 0.97 -8.74 -20.65
C PRO A 100 2.08 -7.69 -20.82
N ILE A 101 3.32 -8.00 -20.40
CA ILE A 101 4.47 -7.07 -20.49
C ILE A 101 5.57 -7.62 -21.40
N LYS A 102 6.22 -6.75 -22.19
CA LYS A 102 7.39 -7.14 -22.99
C LYS A 102 8.62 -7.34 -22.08
N GLN A 103 9.36 -8.42 -22.28
CA GLN A 103 10.60 -8.66 -21.52
C GLN A 103 11.62 -7.50 -21.65
N SER A 104 11.70 -6.85 -22.82
CA SER A 104 12.51 -5.65 -23.00
C SER A 104 12.08 -4.48 -22.09
N GLU A 105 10.78 -4.30 -21.89
CA GLU A 105 10.24 -3.26 -20.98
C GLU A 105 10.54 -3.62 -19.52
N LEU A 106 10.38 -4.90 -19.15
CA LEU A 106 10.76 -5.37 -17.82
C LEU A 106 12.24 -5.10 -17.52
N VAL A 107 13.13 -5.33 -18.50
CA VAL A 107 14.57 -5.07 -18.38
C VAL A 107 14.85 -3.57 -18.22
N GLN A 108 14.09 -2.69 -18.88
CA GLN A 108 14.20 -1.24 -18.66
C GLN A 108 13.82 -0.86 -17.22
N ILE A 109 12.82 -1.53 -16.62
CA ILE A 109 12.35 -1.24 -15.26
C ILE A 109 13.30 -1.81 -14.19
N ARG A 110 13.79 -3.04 -14.36
CA ARG A 110 14.54 -3.79 -13.30
C ARG A 110 16.01 -4.04 -13.61
N GLY A 111 16.48 -3.65 -14.78
CA GLY A 111 17.84 -3.90 -15.25
C GLY A 111 18.07 -5.33 -15.76
N ASN A 112 19.31 -5.61 -16.17
CA ASN A 112 19.70 -6.82 -16.90
C ASN A 112 19.49 -8.14 -16.12
N LYS A 113 19.47 -8.10 -14.77
CA LYS A 113 19.16 -9.30 -13.95
C LYS A 113 17.77 -9.88 -14.23
N SER A 114 16.87 -9.10 -14.85
CA SER A 114 15.55 -9.56 -15.25
C SER A 114 15.58 -10.75 -16.22
N TYR A 115 16.64 -10.92 -17.02
CA TYR A 115 16.76 -12.08 -17.91
C TYR A 115 16.89 -13.40 -17.13
N GLU A 116 17.69 -13.42 -16.07
CA GLU A 116 17.87 -14.58 -15.21
C GLU A 116 16.59 -14.87 -14.42
N HIS A 117 15.98 -13.81 -13.87
CA HIS A 117 14.73 -13.92 -13.13
C HIS A 117 13.60 -14.49 -13.98
N VAL A 118 13.46 -14.06 -15.25
CA VAL A 118 12.43 -14.60 -16.15
C VAL A 118 12.64 -16.10 -16.39
N LYS A 119 13.88 -16.55 -16.61
CA LYS A 119 14.16 -17.98 -16.79
C LYS A 119 13.79 -18.80 -15.56
N GLU A 120 14.11 -18.30 -14.38
CA GLU A 120 13.82 -18.98 -13.12
C GLU A 120 12.31 -19.00 -12.81
N LEU A 121 11.61 -17.90 -13.04
CA LEU A 121 10.14 -17.82 -12.86
C LEU A 121 9.37 -18.71 -13.84
N GLU A 122 9.86 -18.81 -15.09
CA GLU A 122 9.33 -19.72 -16.12
C GLU A 122 9.55 -21.17 -15.70
N LYS A 123 10.75 -21.53 -15.21
CA LYS A 123 11.08 -22.88 -14.69
C LYS A 123 10.19 -23.28 -13.50
N ARG A 124 9.85 -22.31 -12.64
CA ARG A 124 8.94 -22.52 -11.50
C ARG A 124 7.46 -22.58 -11.91
N GLY A 125 7.15 -22.39 -13.19
CA GLY A 125 5.77 -22.41 -13.69
C GLY A 125 4.90 -21.26 -13.19
N LEU A 126 5.49 -20.14 -12.74
CA LEU A 126 4.76 -18.96 -12.25
C LEU A 126 4.44 -17.95 -13.36
N ILE A 127 5.21 -17.98 -14.46
CA ILE A 127 4.98 -17.12 -15.62
C ILE A 127 5.07 -17.93 -16.92
N ASN A 128 4.39 -17.44 -17.95
CA ASN A 128 4.60 -17.83 -19.33
C ASN A 128 5.43 -16.77 -20.04
N ALA A 129 6.34 -17.19 -20.93
CA ALA A 129 7.17 -16.29 -21.71
C ALA A 129 7.13 -16.65 -23.20
N VAL A 130 6.20 -16.04 -23.95
CA VAL A 130 5.92 -16.36 -25.35
C VAL A 130 6.71 -15.45 -26.28
N LYS A 131 7.30 -15.99 -27.36
CA LYS A 131 8.03 -15.18 -28.36
C LYS A 131 7.08 -14.15 -29.00
N HIS A 132 7.48 -12.88 -28.99
CA HIS A 132 6.75 -11.78 -29.59
C HIS A 132 7.73 -10.83 -30.30
N SER A 133 7.80 -10.95 -31.63
CA SER A 133 8.75 -10.20 -32.47
C SER A 133 10.21 -10.42 -32.02
N ARG A 134 10.90 -9.36 -31.56
CA ARG A 134 12.31 -9.38 -31.12
C ARG A 134 12.47 -9.56 -29.59
N THR A 135 11.38 -9.84 -28.86
CA THR A 135 11.37 -10.02 -27.40
C THR A 135 10.45 -11.18 -27.02
N LYS A 136 10.31 -11.47 -25.72
CA LYS A 136 9.20 -12.27 -25.17
C LYS A 136 8.10 -11.37 -24.62
N LEU A 137 6.86 -11.86 -24.64
CA LEU A 137 5.72 -11.32 -23.91
C LEU A 137 5.48 -12.19 -22.67
N LEU A 138 5.36 -11.57 -21.51
CA LEU A 138 5.30 -12.23 -20.22
C LEU A 138 3.90 -12.10 -19.60
N THR A 139 3.36 -13.22 -19.12
CA THR A 139 2.07 -13.29 -18.39
C THR A 139 2.19 -14.25 -17.21
N THR A 140 1.29 -14.16 -16.22
CA THR A 140 1.21 -15.14 -15.13
C THR A 140 0.51 -16.42 -15.59
N THR A 141 0.79 -17.51 -14.88
CA THR A 141 0.13 -18.82 -15.09
C THR A 141 -0.98 -19.04 -14.06
N PRO A 142 -1.81 -20.10 -14.21
CA PRO A 142 -2.64 -20.61 -13.12
C PRO A 142 -1.82 -20.98 -11.87
N GLY A 143 -0.63 -21.55 -12.05
CA GLY A 143 0.27 -21.87 -10.94
C GLY A 143 0.68 -20.66 -10.09
N PHE A 144 0.74 -19.45 -10.67
CA PHE A 144 0.88 -18.22 -9.89
C PHE A 144 -0.34 -17.96 -9.01
N ALA A 145 -1.55 -18.05 -9.57
CA ALA A 145 -2.77 -17.81 -8.82
C ALA A 145 -2.89 -18.81 -7.66
N ASP A 146 -2.60 -20.09 -7.91
CA ASP A 146 -2.59 -21.12 -6.88
C ASP A 146 -1.53 -20.86 -5.80
N TYR A 147 -0.30 -20.50 -6.20
CA TYR A 147 0.80 -20.20 -5.27
C TYR A 147 0.47 -19.03 -4.33
N PHE A 148 -0.24 -18.01 -4.83
CA PHE A 148 -0.63 -16.83 -4.05
C PHE A 148 -2.07 -16.89 -3.49
N GLY A 149 -2.77 -18.01 -3.65
CA GLY A 149 -4.15 -18.19 -3.16
C GLY A 149 -5.18 -17.27 -3.85
N ILE A 150 -4.92 -16.85 -5.09
CA ILE A 150 -5.79 -16.00 -5.89
C ILE A 150 -6.84 -16.87 -6.57
N THR A 151 -8.11 -16.49 -6.48
CA THR A 151 -9.26 -17.25 -7.00
C THR A 151 -9.33 -17.37 -8.52
N SER A 152 -8.52 -16.60 -9.25
CA SER A 152 -8.53 -16.58 -10.71
C SER A 152 -7.17 -16.19 -11.27
N SER A 153 -6.77 -16.85 -12.35
CA SER A 153 -5.54 -16.56 -13.10
C SER A 153 -5.73 -15.45 -14.14
N ASN A 154 -6.91 -14.83 -14.22
CA ASN A 154 -7.14 -13.74 -15.16
C ASN A 154 -6.33 -12.49 -14.73
N PRO A 155 -5.85 -11.66 -15.68
CA PRO A 155 -5.00 -10.51 -15.36
C PRO A 155 -5.63 -9.48 -14.41
N GLU A 156 -6.94 -9.27 -14.48
CA GLU A 156 -7.65 -8.29 -13.64
C GLU A 156 -7.79 -8.78 -12.21
N ALA A 157 -8.13 -10.06 -12.00
CA ALA A 157 -8.21 -10.70 -10.71
C ALA A 157 -6.84 -10.82 -10.07
N VAL A 158 -5.78 -11.08 -10.85
CA VAL A 158 -4.40 -11.05 -10.36
C VAL A 158 -4.01 -9.64 -9.93
N ARG A 159 -4.31 -8.60 -10.75
CA ARG A 159 -4.08 -7.21 -10.34
C ARG A 159 -4.86 -6.86 -9.08
N LYS A 160 -6.15 -7.19 -9.05
CA LYS A 160 -7.02 -6.96 -7.90
C LYS A 160 -6.49 -7.69 -6.67
N ALA A 161 -6.04 -8.93 -6.78
CA ALA A 161 -5.47 -9.69 -5.67
C ALA A 161 -4.15 -9.13 -5.14
N LEU A 162 -3.30 -8.62 -6.03
CA LEU A 162 -2.09 -7.88 -5.63
C LEU A 162 -2.41 -6.57 -4.90
N LEU A 163 -3.61 -6.02 -5.14
CA LEU A 163 -4.14 -4.83 -4.47
C LEU A 163 -5.04 -5.17 -3.26
N GLN A 164 -5.61 -6.38 -3.16
CA GLN A 164 -6.69 -6.75 -2.23
C GLN A 164 -6.30 -6.87 -0.76
N ASN A 165 -5.01 -6.81 -0.44
CA ASN A 165 -4.57 -6.61 0.95
C ASN A 165 -4.39 -5.12 1.30
N LYS A 166 -4.88 -4.21 0.45
CA LYS A 166 -4.92 -2.78 0.72
C LYS A 166 -6.38 -2.37 0.81
N LYS A 167 -6.77 -1.80 1.95
CA LYS A 167 -8.06 -1.12 2.09
C LYS A 167 -8.18 -0.07 0.99
N LEU A 168 -9.30 -0.03 0.28
CA LEU A 168 -9.59 1.05 -0.66
C LEU A 168 -9.84 2.33 0.14
N VAL A 169 -8.97 3.32 -0.03
CA VAL A 169 -9.03 4.54 0.76
C VAL A 169 -9.89 5.60 0.08
N GLY A 170 -10.91 6.09 0.74
CA GLY A 170 -11.66 7.26 0.32
C GLY A 170 -10.99 8.53 0.81
N VAL A 171 -10.82 9.51 -0.08
CA VAL A 171 -10.29 10.83 0.29
C VAL A 171 -11.14 11.95 -0.28
N SER A 172 -11.34 13.01 0.51
CA SER A 172 -11.85 14.26 -0.06
C SER A 172 -10.81 14.92 -0.99
N PRO A 173 -11.21 15.79 -1.95
CA PRO A 173 -10.28 16.43 -2.89
C PRO A 173 -9.07 17.09 -2.21
N MET A 174 -9.25 17.59 -0.98
CA MET A 174 -8.18 18.17 -0.17
C MET A 174 -7.01 17.21 0.11
N TYR A 175 -7.29 15.92 0.32
CA TYR A 175 -6.31 14.89 0.70
C TYR A 175 -5.77 14.10 -0.50
N ARG A 176 -6.21 14.41 -1.72
CA ARG A 176 -5.78 13.71 -2.94
C ARG A 176 -4.26 13.63 -3.07
N THR A 177 -3.57 14.76 -2.87
CA THR A 177 -2.11 14.84 -2.99
C THR A 177 -1.39 14.10 -1.85
N LEU A 178 -1.98 14.07 -0.65
CA LEU A 178 -1.48 13.24 0.46
C LEU A 178 -1.57 11.74 0.13
N ALA A 179 -2.74 11.27 -0.33
CA ALA A 179 -2.92 9.87 -0.71
C ALA A 179 -1.97 9.43 -1.82
N LEU A 180 -1.76 10.31 -2.81
CA LEU A 180 -0.77 10.09 -3.87
C LEU A 180 0.65 9.97 -3.32
N ARG A 181 1.07 10.88 -2.43
CA ARG A 181 2.40 10.87 -1.80
C ARG A 181 2.64 9.63 -0.95
N LEU A 182 1.59 9.14 -0.28
CA LEU A 182 1.64 7.93 0.53
C LEU A 182 1.59 6.65 -0.31
N GLY A 183 1.33 6.73 -1.62
CA GLY A 183 1.20 5.56 -2.48
C GLY A 183 0.00 4.68 -2.15
N LEU A 184 -1.09 5.29 -1.69
CA LEU A 184 -2.35 4.61 -1.39
C LEU A 184 -3.12 4.27 -2.66
N ASP A 185 -3.90 3.20 -2.61
CA ASP A 185 -4.96 2.95 -3.59
C ASP A 185 -6.20 3.70 -3.11
N TYR A 186 -6.64 4.71 -3.87
CA TYR A 186 -7.63 5.66 -3.37
C TYR A 186 -8.67 6.10 -4.40
N LEU A 187 -9.85 6.45 -3.89
CA LEU A 187 -10.91 7.15 -4.63
C LEU A 187 -11.09 8.57 -4.07
N VAL A 188 -11.30 9.53 -4.98
CA VAL A 188 -11.72 10.87 -4.59
C VAL A 188 -13.24 10.92 -4.51
N VAL A 189 -13.74 11.36 -3.36
CA VAL A 189 -15.17 11.44 -3.06
C VAL A 189 -15.46 12.71 -2.27
N ASN A 190 -16.67 13.27 -2.37
CA ASN A 190 -17.11 14.33 -1.48
C ASN A 190 -17.92 13.75 -0.31
N PRO A 191 -17.31 13.48 0.86
CA PRO A 191 -18.03 12.89 1.98
C PRO A 191 -18.85 13.91 2.77
N TYR A 192 -18.73 15.22 2.50
CA TYR A 192 -19.36 16.25 3.34
C TYR A 192 -20.78 16.61 2.89
N ASN A 193 -21.05 16.45 1.60
CA ASN A 193 -22.34 16.66 0.96
C ASN A 193 -22.37 15.80 -0.32
N PRO A 194 -22.49 14.47 -0.18
CA PRO A 194 -22.32 13.54 -1.29
C PRO A 194 -23.45 13.65 -2.31
N GLY A 195 -23.11 13.67 -3.62
CA GLY A 195 -24.06 13.42 -4.69
C GLY A 195 -24.32 11.91 -4.89
N GLU A 196 -25.15 11.55 -5.87
CA GLU A 196 -25.43 10.12 -6.17
C GLU A 196 -24.15 9.32 -6.50
N GLU A 197 -23.25 9.90 -7.30
CA GLU A 197 -21.99 9.25 -7.66
C GLU A 197 -21.05 9.10 -6.44
N ASP A 198 -21.06 10.07 -5.52
CA ASP A 198 -20.28 9.97 -4.29
C ASP A 198 -20.82 8.89 -3.36
N LEU A 199 -22.15 8.76 -3.26
CA LEU A 199 -22.79 7.71 -2.46
C LEU A 199 -22.40 6.32 -2.96
N SER A 200 -22.45 6.08 -4.27
CA SER A 200 -21.99 4.81 -4.85
C SER A 200 -20.51 4.54 -4.56
N ARG A 201 -19.64 5.55 -4.67
CA ARG A 201 -18.21 5.40 -4.35
C ARG A 201 -17.97 5.13 -2.87
N LEU A 202 -18.75 5.73 -1.98
CA LEU A 202 -18.65 5.52 -0.52
C LEU A 202 -18.95 4.07 -0.12
N GLU A 203 -19.83 3.37 -0.86
CA GLU A 203 -20.12 1.95 -0.63
C GLU A 203 -18.91 1.04 -0.91
N GLU A 204 -17.97 1.48 -1.77
CA GLU A 204 -16.76 0.72 -2.12
C GLU A 204 -15.58 1.00 -1.18
N ILE A 205 -15.64 2.07 -0.38
CA ILE A 205 -14.52 2.56 0.43
C ILE A 205 -14.45 1.82 1.78
N ASP A 206 -13.31 1.18 2.03
CA ASP A 206 -13.02 0.48 3.28
C ASP A 206 -12.61 1.45 4.41
N LEU A 207 -11.85 2.50 4.06
CA LEU A 207 -11.35 3.51 5.00
C LEU A 207 -11.51 4.92 4.42
N LEU A 208 -12.26 5.78 5.10
CA LEU A 208 -12.50 7.16 4.67
C LEU A 208 -11.67 8.17 5.47
N ILE A 209 -10.95 9.05 4.77
CA ILE A 209 -10.16 10.14 5.35
C ILE A 209 -10.89 11.47 5.17
N ILE A 210 -11.13 12.17 6.27
CA ILE A 210 -11.86 13.43 6.30
C ILE A 210 -11.12 14.52 7.09
N ALA A 211 -11.53 15.76 6.89
CA ALA A 211 -11.09 16.87 7.72
C ALA A 211 -11.68 16.78 9.14
N PRO A 212 -10.92 17.19 10.18
CA PRO A 212 -11.44 17.24 11.54
C PRO A 212 -12.67 18.13 11.69
N GLY A 213 -13.64 17.68 12.48
CA GLY A 213 -14.88 18.39 12.78
C GLY A 213 -16.07 18.00 11.88
N TYR A 214 -15.90 17.02 11.00
CA TYR A 214 -16.95 16.56 10.08
C TYR A 214 -17.47 15.14 10.40
N LEU A 215 -16.95 14.50 11.45
CA LEU A 215 -17.31 13.13 11.84
C LEU A 215 -18.83 12.88 11.87
N GLU A 216 -19.57 13.64 12.69
CA GLU A 216 -21.02 13.48 12.86
C GLU A 216 -21.76 13.57 11.51
N ARG A 217 -21.43 14.58 10.70
CA ARG A 217 -22.05 14.78 9.39
C ARG A 217 -21.78 13.63 8.44
N VAL A 218 -20.55 13.13 8.41
CA VAL A 218 -20.15 12.04 7.49
C VAL A 218 -20.78 10.70 7.91
N ARG A 219 -21.01 10.50 9.21
CA ARG A 219 -21.65 9.30 9.74
C ARG A 219 -23.13 9.16 9.35
N GLU A 220 -23.77 10.22 8.87
CA GLU A 220 -25.15 10.15 8.33
C GLU A 220 -25.25 9.24 7.09
N HIS A 221 -24.16 9.09 6.33
CA HIS A 221 -24.14 8.36 5.05
C HIS A 221 -22.94 7.41 4.87
N TYR A 222 -22.05 7.27 5.86
CA TYR A 222 -20.91 6.35 5.80
C TYR A 222 -20.69 5.57 7.10
N CYS A 223 -20.70 4.24 7.00
CA CYS A 223 -20.61 3.32 8.15
C CYS A 223 -19.25 2.63 8.33
N GLY A 224 -18.30 2.78 7.40
CA GLY A 224 -16.99 2.12 7.45
C GLY A 224 -15.96 2.75 8.40
N ASP A 225 -14.71 2.32 8.28
CA ASP A 225 -13.59 2.88 9.07
C ASP A 225 -13.34 4.33 8.65
N LEU A 226 -13.05 5.21 9.61
CA LEU A 226 -12.90 6.64 9.34
C LEU A 226 -11.79 7.25 10.17
N ILE A 227 -11.02 8.16 9.55
CA ILE A 227 -9.96 8.95 10.20
C ILE A 227 -10.17 10.44 9.94
N GLU A 228 -10.14 11.23 11.01
CA GLU A 228 -10.02 12.68 10.93
C GLU A 228 -8.53 13.06 10.88
N ALA A 229 -8.07 13.56 9.73
CA ALA A 229 -6.66 13.83 9.48
C ALA A 229 -6.35 15.34 9.56
N GLY A 230 -5.63 15.77 10.59
CA GLY A 230 -5.19 17.16 10.71
C GLY A 230 -4.06 17.51 9.72
N VAL A 231 -4.26 18.56 8.91
CA VAL A 231 -3.25 18.99 7.90
C VAL A 231 -2.99 20.50 7.95
N ARG A 232 -3.18 21.13 9.13
CA ARG A 232 -2.94 22.57 9.27
C ARG A 232 -1.44 22.88 9.37
N THR A 233 -0.66 21.99 9.95
CA THR A 233 0.77 22.15 10.20
C THR A 233 1.57 20.96 9.67
N LEU A 234 2.88 21.12 9.48
CA LEU A 234 3.75 20.04 9.02
C LEU A 234 3.78 18.88 10.03
N SER A 235 3.81 19.17 11.33
CA SER A 235 3.74 18.11 12.36
C SER A 235 2.41 17.35 12.32
N GLN A 236 1.27 18.05 12.20
CA GLN A 236 -0.04 17.38 12.07
C GLN A 236 -0.13 16.55 10.78
N LEU A 237 0.41 17.05 9.67
CA LEU A 237 0.46 16.33 8.40
C LEU A 237 1.24 15.01 8.56
N LYS A 238 2.42 15.04 9.20
CA LYS A 238 3.22 13.84 9.45
C LYS A 238 2.50 12.84 10.34
N GLU A 239 1.94 13.29 11.46
CA GLU A 239 1.18 12.43 12.37
C GLU A 239 -0.03 11.79 11.66
N SER A 240 -0.79 12.58 10.91
CA SER A 240 -1.93 12.08 10.13
C SER A 240 -1.49 11.07 9.08
N ALA A 241 -0.39 11.33 8.38
CA ALA A 241 0.15 10.41 7.38
C ALA A 241 0.56 9.06 7.99
N GLU A 242 1.19 9.05 9.16
CA GLU A 242 1.54 7.84 9.90
C GLU A 242 0.30 7.05 10.34
N GLN A 243 -0.74 7.75 10.82
CA GLN A 243 -2.01 7.15 11.20
C GLN A 243 -2.73 6.54 9.99
N ILE A 244 -2.76 7.26 8.87
CA ILE A 244 -3.38 6.81 7.61
C ILE A 244 -2.70 5.54 7.10
N VAL A 245 -1.37 5.53 6.97
CA VAL A 245 -0.63 4.36 6.45
C VAL A 245 -0.83 3.14 7.35
N ARG A 246 -0.85 3.34 8.68
CA ARG A 246 -1.14 2.27 9.63
C ARG A 246 -2.54 1.71 9.46
N ALA A 247 -3.55 2.57 9.35
CA ALA A 247 -4.95 2.15 9.29
C ALA A 247 -5.37 1.59 7.93
N ALA A 248 -4.76 2.10 6.84
CA ALA A 248 -4.93 1.60 5.49
C ALA A 248 -4.17 0.28 5.25
N GLU A 249 -3.33 -0.12 6.21
CA GLU A 249 -2.43 -1.28 6.14
C GLU A 249 -1.57 -1.27 4.86
N SER A 250 -1.30 -0.08 4.34
CA SER A 250 -0.67 0.14 3.05
C SER A 250 -0.14 1.57 2.90
N GLY A 251 0.78 1.73 1.95
CA GLY A 251 1.47 3.00 1.69
C GLY A 251 2.85 3.07 2.31
N ASP A 252 3.52 4.20 2.11
CA ASP A 252 4.88 4.48 2.57
C ASP A 252 4.93 5.93 3.08
N VAL A 253 5.19 6.12 4.36
CA VAL A 253 5.19 7.46 4.99
C VAL A 253 6.60 8.05 5.03
N GLU A 254 7.62 7.22 4.90
CA GLU A 254 9.02 7.54 5.15
C GLU A 254 9.54 8.68 4.25
N PRO A 255 9.23 8.73 2.94
CA PRO A 255 9.62 9.86 2.10
C PRO A 255 9.01 11.19 2.56
N LEU A 256 7.71 11.20 2.87
CA LEU A 256 6.98 12.38 3.33
C LEU A 256 7.48 12.83 4.71
N ALA A 257 7.65 11.89 5.64
CA ALA A 257 8.15 12.16 6.98
C ALA A 257 9.56 12.78 6.94
N ALA A 258 10.45 12.24 6.10
CA ALA A 258 11.80 12.79 5.92
C ALA A 258 11.80 14.20 5.31
N GLU A 259 10.91 14.48 4.36
CA GLU A 259 10.71 15.82 3.80
C GLU A 259 10.21 16.80 4.87
N VAL A 260 9.16 16.42 5.60
CA VAL A 260 8.59 17.20 6.71
C VAL A 260 9.65 17.53 7.76
N ASP A 261 10.46 16.55 8.18
CA ASP A 261 11.50 16.76 9.20
C ASP A 261 12.57 17.76 8.73
N ARG A 262 12.96 17.72 7.44
CA ARG A 262 13.88 18.69 6.85
C ARG A 262 13.28 20.09 6.82
N LEU A 263 12.02 20.21 6.38
CA LEU A 263 11.30 21.48 6.32
C LEU A 263 11.14 22.09 7.72
N LEU A 264 10.69 21.30 8.70
CA LEU A 264 10.56 21.75 10.09
C LEU A 264 11.88 22.23 10.67
N LYS A 265 12.98 21.52 10.41
CA LYS A 265 14.31 21.95 10.83
C LYS A 265 14.70 23.31 10.23
N ARG A 266 14.45 23.51 8.93
CA ARG A 266 14.70 24.79 8.24
C ARG A 266 13.85 25.91 8.82
N PHE A 267 12.54 25.71 8.91
CA PHE A 267 11.60 26.73 9.35
C PHE A 267 11.78 27.12 10.81
N ARG A 268 11.94 26.14 11.72
CA ARG A 268 12.21 26.41 13.14
C ARG A 268 13.54 27.15 13.34
N LYS A 269 14.56 26.88 12.51
CA LYS A 269 15.83 27.63 12.56
C LYS A 269 15.65 29.10 12.17
N ARG A 270 14.84 29.38 11.16
CA ARG A 270 14.51 30.76 10.75
C ARG A 270 13.65 31.46 11.82
N ALA A 271 12.65 30.77 12.36
CA ALA A 271 11.74 31.26 13.38
C ALA A 271 12.43 31.68 14.69
N GLN A 272 13.62 31.15 15.03
CA GLN A 272 14.38 31.54 16.22
C GLN A 272 14.73 33.03 16.28
N LYS A 273 14.79 33.71 15.13
CA LYS A 273 15.09 35.15 15.03
C LYS A 273 13.84 36.01 14.80
N ALA A 274 12.68 35.37 14.68
CA ALA A 274 11.43 36.03 14.37
C ALA A 274 10.95 36.89 15.56
N ARG A 275 10.30 38.01 15.25
CA ARG A 275 9.61 38.82 16.27
C ARG A 275 8.44 38.03 16.87
N PRO A 276 8.06 38.29 18.13
CA PRO A 276 6.89 37.66 18.72
C PRO A 276 5.61 37.99 17.96
N ILE A 277 4.69 37.02 17.93
CA ILE A 277 3.37 37.17 17.29
C ILE A 277 2.24 37.05 18.31
N LYS A 278 1.07 37.56 17.93
CA LYS A 278 -0.21 37.35 18.61
C LYS A 278 -1.15 36.59 17.69
N PRO A 279 -1.28 35.26 17.84
CA PRO A 279 -2.27 34.46 17.12
C PRO A 279 -3.69 34.93 17.44
N LEU A 280 -4.50 35.19 16.41
CA LEU A 280 -5.92 35.57 16.58
C LEU A 280 -6.89 34.40 16.39
N THR A 281 -6.40 33.24 15.95
CA THR A 281 -7.22 32.04 15.75
C THR A 281 -6.46 30.77 16.14
N PRO A 282 -7.14 29.67 16.49
CA PRO A 282 -6.49 28.38 16.79
C PRO A 282 -5.60 27.87 15.65
N MET A 283 -5.95 28.15 14.40
CA MET A 283 -5.12 27.78 13.24
C MET A 283 -3.76 28.47 13.29
N ILE A 284 -3.72 29.76 13.60
CA ILE A 284 -2.46 30.50 13.70
C ILE A 284 -1.67 30.06 14.93
N GLU A 285 -2.36 29.73 16.03
CA GLU A 285 -1.72 29.22 17.24
C GLU A 285 -1.04 27.86 16.99
N ASP A 286 -1.69 26.96 16.25
CA ASP A 286 -1.09 25.68 15.84
C ASP A 286 0.16 25.90 14.98
N ILE A 287 0.12 26.83 14.03
CA ILE A 287 1.28 27.14 13.18
C ILE A 287 2.40 27.76 14.02
N ALA A 288 2.09 28.68 14.92
CA ALA A 288 3.05 29.29 15.84
C ALA A 288 3.76 28.25 16.70
N ARG A 289 2.99 27.31 17.26
CA ARG A 289 3.49 26.18 18.04
C ARG A 289 4.40 25.29 17.21
N ASP A 290 4.00 24.97 15.97
CA ASP A 290 4.79 24.09 15.11
C ASP A 290 6.10 24.75 14.65
N LEU A 291 6.09 26.05 14.39
CA LEU A 291 7.27 26.87 14.07
C LEU A 291 8.13 27.20 15.29
N ARG A 292 7.60 27.02 16.51
CA ARG A 292 8.21 27.47 17.78
C ARG A 292 8.42 28.99 17.82
N LEU A 293 7.45 29.73 17.31
CA LEU A 293 7.43 31.19 17.42
C LEU A 293 7.10 31.60 18.86
N ASP A 294 7.68 32.72 19.29
CA ASP A 294 7.33 33.33 20.56
C ASP A 294 5.95 34.00 20.45
N VAL A 295 5.08 33.73 21.43
CA VAL A 295 3.69 34.20 21.46
C VAL A 295 3.52 35.18 22.61
N GLN A 296 3.18 36.42 22.29
CA GLN A 296 3.04 37.50 23.27
C GLN A 296 1.84 38.39 22.94
N GLU A 297 1.19 38.95 23.97
CA GLU A 297 0.07 39.90 23.80
C GLU A 297 0.44 41.17 23.01
N GLY A 298 1.71 41.59 23.08
CA GLY A 298 2.25 42.73 22.32
C GLY A 298 2.88 42.35 20.97
N GLY A 299 2.75 41.09 20.52
CA GLY A 299 3.31 40.62 19.26
C GLY A 299 2.52 41.08 18.03
N LEU A 300 3.09 40.88 16.84
CA LEU A 300 2.41 41.14 15.56
C LEU A 300 1.16 40.27 15.44
N ARG A 301 0.00 40.86 15.18
CA ARG A 301 -1.26 40.11 15.12
C ARG A 301 -1.28 39.31 13.83
N ALA A 302 -1.59 38.03 13.97
CA ALA A 302 -1.62 37.09 12.85
C ALA A 302 -2.99 36.44 12.76
N ALA A 303 -3.58 36.50 11.57
CA ALA A 303 -4.89 35.93 11.27
C ALA A 303 -4.90 35.25 9.90
N PRO A 304 -5.81 34.28 9.68
CA PRO A 304 -6.06 33.76 8.35
C PRO A 304 -6.70 34.84 7.45
N SER A 305 -6.38 34.87 6.16
CA SER A 305 -6.83 35.91 5.22
C SER A 305 -8.34 35.93 4.96
N SER A 306 -9.06 34.85 5.28
CA SER A 306 -10.52 34.79 5.23
C SER A 306 -11.20 35.39 6.46
N ALA A 307 -10.47 35.57 7.56
CA ALA A 307 -11.03 36.21 8.74
C ALA A 307 -11.17 37.71 8.44
N GLN A 308 -12.36 38.27 8.62
CA GLN A 308 -12.61 39.72 8.58
C GLN A 308 -11.98 40.41 9.81
N MET A 309 -10.69 40.17 10.03
CA MET A 309 -9.91 40.63 11.18
C MET A 309 -8.74 41.47 10.68
N GLU A 310 -8.56 42.66 11.26
CA GLU A 310 -7.36 43.45 11.03
C GLU A 310 -6.16 42.79 11.74
N ALA A 311 -5.14 42.43 10.95
CA ALA A 311 -3.92 41.77 11.39
C ALA A 311 -2.76 42.19 10.49
N GLU A 312 -1.57 42.40 11.08
CA GLU A 312 -0.35 42.71 10.33
C GLU A 312 0.11 41.53 9.47
N ILE A 313 -0.14 40.29 9.92
CA ILE A 313 0.22 39.07 9.20
C ILE A 313 -1.07 38.39 8.72
N GLN A 314 -1.22 38.24 7.41
CA GLN A 314 -2.35 37.56 6.79
C GLN A 314 -1.92 36.25 6.12
N VAL A 315 -2.43 35.14 6.66
CA VAL A 315 -2.04 33.78 6.24
C VAL A 315 -3.05 33.22 5.25
N PRO A 316 -2.65 32.75 4.06
CA PRO A 316 -3.57 32.25 3.04
C PRO A 316 -4.31 30.98 3.54
N VAL A 317 -5.60 30.89 3.25
CA VAL A 317 -6.46 29.73 3.61
C VAL A 317 -7.16 29.05 2.43
N HIS A 318 -7.32 29.73 1.30
CA HIS A 318 -8.02 29.21 0.12
C HIS A 318 -7.03 28.94 -1.00
N GLN A 319 -6.19 27.93 -0.80
CA GLN A 319 -5.25 27.47 -1.81
C GLN A 319 -5.94 26.41 -2.71
N PRO A 320 -5.56 26.33 -3.99
CA PRO A 320 -6.09 25.33 -4.91
C PRO A 320 -5.94 23.88 -4.40
N TYR A 321 -6.94 23.03 -4.62
CA TYR A 321 -6.91 21.63 -4.18
C TYR A 321 -5.95 20.74 -4.98
N ASP A 322 -5.53 21.17 -6.16
CA ASP A 322 -4.51 20.52 -6.98
C ASP A 322 -3.08 20.84 -6.53
N MET A 323 -2.89 21.96 -5.79
CA MET A 323 -1.63 22.29 -5.16
C MET A 323 -1.21 21.18 -4.19
N ASP A 324 0.09 20.88 -4.13
CA ASP A 324 0.57 19.86 -3.22
C ASP A 324 0.30 20.21 -1.74
N ILE A 325 -0.03 19.21 -0.94
CA ILE A 325 -0.43 19.45 0.46
C ILE A 325 0.71 19.99 1.32
N VAL A 326 1.96 19.61 1.03
CA VAL A 326 3.15 20.14 1.70
C VAL A 326 3.35 21.58 1.30
N GLU A 327 3.28 21.88 -0.01
CA GLU A 327 3.42 23.24 -0.55
C GLU A 327 2.39 24.20 0.07
N ARG A 328 1.13 23.78 0.23
CA ARG A 328 0.09 24.57 0.90
C ARG A 328 0.48 24.98 2.33
N ILE A 329 1.10 24.08 3.09
CA ILE A 329 1.56 24.38 4.46
C ILE A 329 2.82 25.25 4.42
N VAL A 330 3.75 24.95 3.51
CA VAL A 330 4.99 25.72 3.31
C VAL A 330 4.70 27.18 2.96
N GLU A 331 3.75 27.45 2.06
CA GLU A 331 3.35 28.83 1.74
C GLU A 331 2.84 29.59 2.96
N ARG A 332 2.05 28.93 3.82
CA ARG A 332 1.57 29.54 5.07
C ARG A 332 2.74 29.87 6.00
N TYR A 333 3.74 29.00 6.09
CA TYR A 333 4.91 29.20 6.94
C TYR A 333 5.80 30.32 6.38
N GLU A 334 6.06 30.31 5.07
CA GLU A 334 6.80 31.37 4.38
C GLU A 334 6.11 32.71 4.55
N LYS A 335 4.79 32.78 4.35
CA LYS A 335 4.04 34.04 4.49
C LYS A 335 4.17 34.63 5.89
N ILE A 336 3.98 33.82 6.94
CA ILE A 336 4.14 34.27 8.32
C ILE A 336 5.56 34.81 8.56
N LEU A 337 6.58 34.06 8.15
CA LEU A 337 7.96 34.47 8.40
C LEU A 337 8.41 35.66 7.55
N MET A 338 7.93 35.78 6.31
CA MET A 338 8.18 36.95 5.45
C MET A 338 7.61 38.24 6.05
N ASP A 339 6.37 38.21 6.52
CA ASP A 339 5.72 39.36 7.12
C ASP A 339 6.38 39.74 8.46
N ILE A 340 6.91 38.76 9.21
CA ILE A 340 7.70 39.01 10.43
C ILE A 340 9.07 39.65 10.09
N ASP A 341 9.75 39.15 9.06
CA ASP A 341 11.06 39.62 8.62
C ASP A 341 10.99 40.99 7.91
N GLY A 342 9.80 41.44 7.50
CA GLY A 342 9.60 42.68 6.75
C GLY A 342 10.07 42.62 5.29
N VAL A 343 10.20 41.41 4.73
CA VAL A 343 10.70 41.17 3.37
C VAL A 343 9.51 41.03 2.40
N SER A 344 9.51 41.83 1.33
CA SER A 344 8.48 41.77 0.28
C SER A 344 8.62 40.50 -0.56
N SER A 345 7.50 39.94 -1.05
CA SER A 345 7.43 38.70 -1.83
C SER A 345 8.20 38.73 -3.16
N ALA A 346 8.75 39.87 -3.57
CA ALA A 346 9.54 40.03 -4.78
C ALA A 346 10.99 39.50 -4.68
N ASP A 347 11.53 39.35 -3.46
CA ASP A 347 12.95 39.04 -3.25
C ASP A 347 13.27 37.56 -2.95
N ALA A 348 12.25 36.71 -2.79
CA ALA A 348 12.43 35.29 -2.53
C ALA A 348 12.42 34.46 -3.82
N LYS A 349 13.56 34.38 -4.51
CA LYS A 349 13.79 33.30 -5.47
C LYS A 349 14.24 32.02 -4.73
N PRO A 350 13.80 30.83 -5.19
CA PRO A 350 14.21 29.58 -4.60
C PRO A 350 15.64 29.25 -5.04
N ASP A 351 16.53 29.04 -4.06
CA ASP A 351 17.81 28.32 -4.23
C ASP A 351 17.61 26.80 -4.12
#